data_AF-A0A7V4KQ35-F1
#
_entry.id   AF-A0A7V4KQ35-F1
#
_cell.length_a   1.000
_cell.length_b   1.000
_cell.length_c   1.000
_cell.angle_alpha   90.00
_cell.angle_beta   90.00
_cell.angle_gamma   90.00
#
_symmetry.space_group_name_H-M   'P 1'
#
loop_
_entity.id
_entity.type
_entity.pdbx_description
1 polymer ?
#
loop_
_entity_poly.entity_id
_entity_poly.type
_entity_poly.pdbx_seq_one_letter_code
_entity_poly.pdbx_strand_id
1 'polypeptide(L)'
;MSARRAAPDPDALLAGAPAGDDLPLYSARLLNSTRRHRPVVRWVSGILIVALLALFLPWQQNVRGEGVLSAIRPQDRPQTLNTAIAGLIAEWYVAEGQFVTKGTPLVRISEVKEKFLDPEFVPRLAEQVAGKEAALREKRNKVVALDSLIAALERGQAF
;
A
#
# COMPACT_ATOMS: atom_id res chain seq x y z
N MET A 1 -23.45 -83.62 -13.34
CA MET A 1 -23.65 -83.68 -14.80
C MET A 1 -24.51 -82.48 -15.18
N SER A 2 -23.97 -81.64 -16.06
CA SER A 2 -24.44 -80.30 -16.42
C SER A 2 -25.76 -80.34 -17.21
N ALA A 3 -26.68 -79.42 -16.93
CA ALA A 3 -27.83 -79.15 -17.80
C ALA A 3 -28.06 -77.63 -17.87
N ARG A 4 -27.54 -77.03 -18.95
CA ARG A 4 -27.82 -75.65 -19.38
C ARG A 4 -29.33 -75.49 -19.61
N ARG A 5 -29.96 -74.54 -18.91
CA ARG A 5 -31.31 -74.06 -19.23
C ARG A 5 -31.18 -73.03 -20.35
N ALA A 6 -31.78 -73.31 -21.51
CA ALA A 6 -31.80 -72.43 -22.68
C ALA A 6 -32.55 -71.12 -22.36
N ALA A 7 -32.07 -70.00 -22.92
CA ALA A 7 -32.69 -68.68 -22.81
C ALA A 7 -34.01 -68.63 -23.61
N PRO A 8 -35.03 -67.87 -23.19
CA PRO A 8 -36.25 -67.66 -23.97
C PRO A 8 -35.97 -66.74 -25.17
N ASP A 9 -36.57 -67.07 -26.33
CA ASP A 9 -36.40 -66.36 -27.60
C ASP A 9 -36.80 -64.87 -27.49
N PRO A 10 -35.97 -63.92 -27.99
CA PRO A 10 -36.23 -62.48 -27.88
C PRO A 10 -37.43 -62.01 -28.73
N ASP A 11 -37.85 -62.81 -29.72
CA ASP A 11 -38.87 -62.41 -30.70
C ASP A 11 -40.31 -62.67 -30.21
N ALA A 12 -40.49 -63.41 -29.11
CA ALA A 12 -41.80 -63.68 -28.53
C ALA A 12 -42.44 -62.46 -27.83
N LEU A 13 -41.64 -61.44 -27.49
CA LEU A 13 -42.11 -60.21 -26.84
C LEU A 13 -42.73 -59.18 -27.80
N LEU A 14 -42.63 -59.39 -29.12
CA LEU A 14 -43.16 -58.47 -30.14
C LEU A 14 -44.48 -58.94 -30.77
N ALA A 15 -45.06 -60.05 -30.31
CA ALA A 15 -46.25 -60.66 -30.92
C ALA A 15 -47.61 -60.09 -30.42
N GLY A 16 -47.62 -59.01 -29.62
CA GLY A 16 -48.85 -58.44 -29.02
C GLY A 16 -49.07 -56.94 -29.27
N ALA A 17 -48.20 -56.27 -30.02
CA ALA A 17 -48.38 -54.86 -30.35
C ALA A 17 -49.32 -54.73 -31.57
N PRO A 18 -50.43 -53.95 -31.49
CA PRO A 18 -51.23 -53.69 -32.68
C PRO A 18 -50.36 -52.96 -33.72
N ALA A 19 -50.27 -53.57 -34.90
CA ALA A 19 -49.50 -53.05 -36.03
C ALA A 19 -50.01 -51.65 -36.43
N GLY A 20 -49.08 -50.80 -36.86
CA GLY A 20 -49.28 -49.38 -37.10
C GLY A 20 -50.43 -49.08 -38.06
N ASP A 21 -51.20 -48.04 -37.68
CA ASP A 21 -51.67 -46.94 -38.54
C ASP A 21 -52.70 -46.02 -37.81
N ASP A 22 -53.03 -46.30 -36.54
CA ASP A 22 -54.04 -45.54 -35.75
C ASP A 22 -53.50 -44.73 -34.55
N LEU A 23 -52.21 -44.39 -34.50
CA LEU A 23 -51.61 -43.66 -33.36
C LEU A 23 -51.37 -42.13 -33.50
N PRO A 24 -52.17 -41.31 -34.22
CA PRO A 24 -51.98 -39.86 -34.15
C PRO A 24 -52.74 -39.16 -33.01
N LEU A 25 -53.65 -39.83 -32.28
CA LEU A 25 -54.63 -39.12 -31.40
C LEU A 25 -54.72 -39.62 -29.94
N TYR A 26 -54.02 -40.68 -29.54
CA TYR A 26 -54.08 -41.17 -28.16
C TYR A 26 -53.35 -40.24 -27.18
N SER A 27 -52.17 -39.76 -27.57
CA SER A 27 -51.35 -38.82 -26.78
C SER A 27 -52.02 -37.45 -26.59
N ALA A 28 -52.74 -36.97 -27.60
CA ALA A 28 -53.45 -35.68 -27.56
C ALA A 28 -54.62 -35.68 -26.55
N ARG A 29 -55.31 -36.82 -26.36
CA ARG A 29 -56.39 -36.95 -25.35
C ARG A 29 -55.86 -37.03 -23.93
N LEU A 30 -54.69 -37.64 -23.71
CA LEU A 30 -54.04 -37.72 -22.41
C LEU A 30 -53.51 -36.35 -21.92
N LEU A 31 -53.21 -35.44 -22.85
CA LEU A 31 -52.73 -34.08 -22.53
C LEU A 31 -53.86 -33.09 -22.21
N ASN A 32 -55.12 -33.41 -22.50
CA ASN A 32 -56.26 -32.56 -22.13
C ASN A 32 -56.87 -32.97 -20.78
N SER A 33 -56.05 -33.01 -19.74
CA SER A 33 -56.54 -32.96 -18.37
C SER A 33 -56.89 -31.50 -18.04
N THR A 34 -58.10 -31.11 -18.41
CA THR A 34 -58.63 -29.81 -18.04
C THR A 34 -58.88 -29.79 -16.53
N ARG A 35 -58.35 -28.74 -15.87
CA ARG A 35 -58.72 -28.25 -14.52
C ARG A 35 -57.93 -28.78 -13.32
N ARG A 36 -56.73 -28.21 -13.10
CA ARG A 36 -56.38 -27.55 -11.82
C ARG A 36 -55.15 -26.63 -11.92
N HIS A 37 -55.08 -25.75 -12.91
CA HIS A 37 -54.01 -24.73 -12.98
C HIS A 37 -54.22 -23.57 -11.99
N ARG A 38 -55.43 -23.40 -11.42
CA ARG A 38 -55.76 -22.36 -10.43
C ARG A 38 -54.83 -22.34 -9.21
N PRO A 39 -54.53 -23.47 -8.54
CA PRO A 39 -53.54 -23.47 -7.46
C PRO A 39 -52.16 -23.05 -7.98
N VAL A 40 -51.71 -23.58 -9.12
CA VAL A 40 -50.38 -23.26 -9.69
C VAL A 40 -50.23 -21.76 -9.94
N VAL A 41 -51.23 -21.14 -10.59
CA VAL A 41 -51.22 -19.69 -10.84
C VAL A 41 -51.22 -18.90 -9.53
N ARG A 42 -51.95 -19.35 -8.51
CA ARG A 42 -52.03 -18.70 -7.19
C ARG A 42 -50.71 -18.83 -6.40
N TRP A 43 -50.02 -19.96 -6.51
CA TRP A 43 -48.69 -20.15 -5.95
C TRP A 43 -47.64 -19.28 -6.65
N VAL A 44 -47.64 -19.27 -8.00
CA VAL A 44 -46.73 -18.44 -8.80
C VAL A 44 -46.95 -16.95 -8.52
N SER A 45 -48.20 -16.49 -8.46
CA SER A 45 -48.51 -15.10 -8.12
C SER A 45 -48.10 -14.76 -6.69
N GLY A 46 -48.28 -15.68 -5.74
CA GLY A 46 -47.88 -15.50 -4.35
C GLY A 46 -46.36 -15.35 -4.21
N ILE A 47 -45.59 -16.22 -4.86
CA ILE A 47 -44.12 -16.15 -4.88
C ILE A 47 -43.66 -14.83 -5.51
N LEU A 48 -44.29 -14.40 -6.61
CA LEU A 48 -43.94 -13.15 -7.29
C LEU A 48 -44.20 -11.92 -6.40
N ILE A 49 -45.32 -11.89 -5.69
CA ILE A 49 -45.64 -10.80 -4.76
C ILE A 49 -44.65 -10.76 -3.59
N VAL A 50 -44.32 -11.92 -2.99
CA VAL A 50 -43.34 -12.00 -1.90
C VAL A 50 -41.95 -11.56 -2.36
N ALA A 51 -41.52 -11.97 -3.56
CA ALA A 51 -40.25 -11.53 -4.14
C ALA A 51 -40.23 -10.00 -4.39
N LEU A 52 -41.35 -9.43 -4.85
CA LEU A 52 -41.48 -7.99 -5.04
C LEU A 52 -41.36 -7.25 -3.69
N LEU A 53 -42.00 -7.74 -2.64
CA LEU A 53 -41.92 -7.16 -1.29
C LEU A 53 -40.52 -7.30 -0.68
N ALA A 54 -39.83 -8.41 -0.95
CA ALA A 54 -38.45 -8.62 -0.50
C ALA A 54 -37.45 -7.62 -1.11
N LEU A 55 -37.76 -7.00 -2.26
CA LEU A 55 -36.94 -5.95 -2.86
C LEU A 55 -37.00 -4.62 -2.08
N PHE A 56 -38.11 -4.36 -1.39
CA PHE A 56 -38.28 -3.19 -0.52
C PHE A 56 -37.76 -3.42 0.89
N LEU A 57 -37.39 -4.66 1.24
CA LEU A 57 -36.61 -4.90 2.44
C LEU A 57 -35.23 -4.26 2.25
N PRO A 58 -34.69 -3.55 3.27
CA PRO A 58 -33.34 -3.04 3.22
C PRO A 58 -32.36 -4.22 3.31
N TRP A 59 -32.21 -4.95 2.21
CA TRP A 59 -31.20 -5.99 2.06
C TRP A 59 -29.84 -5.31 2.29
N GLN A 60 -29.21 -5.64 3.41
CA GLN A 60 -27.85 -5.23 3.69
C GLN A 60 -26.93 -6.31 3.17
N GLN A 61 -26.20 -6.00 2.10
CA GLN A 61 -25.11 -6.83 1.64
C GLN A 61 -23.93 -6.62 2.59
N ASN A 62 -23.70 -7.57 3.50
CA ASN A 62 -22.49 -7.55 4.33
C ASN A 62 -21.28 -7.90 3.45
N VAL A 63 -20.61 -6.87 2.93
CA VAL A 63 -19.32 -7.00 2.26
C VAL A 63 -18.23 -6.92 3.32
N ARG A 64 -17.51 -8.03 3.53
CA ARG A 64 -16.32 -8.04 4.38
C ARG A 64 -15.16 -7.48 3.56
N GLY A 65 -14.82 -6.22 3.79
CA GLY A 65 -13.59 -5.62 3.29
C GLY A 65 -12.49 -5.75 4.34
N GLU A 66 -11.35 -6.35 3.98
CA GLU A 66 -10.14 -6.19 4.77
C GLU A 66 -9.53 -4.82 4.44
N GLY A 67 -9.62 -3.90 5.40
CA GLY A 67 -8.97 -2.60 5.32
C GLY A 67 -7.76 -2.57 6.25
N VAL A 68 -6.58 -2.27 5.72
CA VAL A 68 -5.40 -1.99 6.54
C VAL A 68 -5.50 -0.53 7.00
N LEU A 69 -5.65 -0.31 8.30
CA LEU A 69 -5.48 1.03 8.89
C LEU A 69 -4.01 1.45 8.72
N SER A 70 -3.71 2.22 7.67
CA SER A 70 -2.41 2.86 7.51
C SER A 70 -2.33 4.10 8.42
N ALA A 71 -1.82 3.87 9.63
CA ALA A 71 -1.34 4.84 10.62
C ALA A 71 -2.27 6.04 10.92
N ILE A 72 -2.84 6.05 12.13
CA ILE A 72 -3.64 7.15 12.71
C ILE A 72 -2.80 8.42 12.97
N ARG A 73 -1.47 8.33 12.83
CA ARG A 73 -0.51 9.30 13.36
C ARG A 73 0.40 9.85 12.25
N PRO A 74 0.39 11.18 12.00
CA PRO A 74 1.22 11.82 10.97
C PRO A 74 2.72 11.61 11.18
N GLN A 75 3.17 11.41 12.42
CA GLN A 75 4.57 11.18 12.79
C GLN A 75 5.16 9.86 12.26
N ASP A 76 4.32 8.89 11.88
CA ASP A 76 4.79 7.61 11.35
C ASP A 76 4.99 7.69 9.81
N ARG A 77 4.65 8.82 9.19
CA ARG A 77 4.90 9.05 7.77
C ARG A 77 6.19 9.85 7.59
N PRO A 78 7.17 9.38 6.81
CA PRO A 78 8.32 10.18 6.43
C PRO A 78 7.84 11.33 5.53
N GLN A 79 7.61 12.50 6.13
CA GLN A 79 7.25 13.72 5.42
C GLN A 79 8.52 14.50 5.08
N THR A 80 8.80 14.65 3.80
CA THR A 80 9.90 15.48 3.33
C THR A 80 9.48 16.95 3.38
N LEU A 81 9.68 17.60 4.53
CA LEU A 81 9.59 19.06 4.61
C LEU A 81 10.81 19.66 3.91
N ASN A 82 10.60 20.14 2.69
CA ASN A 82 11.62 20.86 1.92
C ASN A 82 11.87 22.24 2.56
N THR A 83 12.69 22.27 3.61
CA THR A 83 13.11 23.50 4.25
C THR A 83 14.23 24.16 3.44
N ALA A 84 14.14 25.47 3.25
CA ALA A 84 15.21 26.27 2.64
C ALA A 84 16.50 26.28 3.48
N ILE A 85 16.41 25.87 4.77
CA ILE A 85 17.51 25.85 5.72
C ILE A 85 17.55 24.46 6.37
N ALA A 86 18.62 23.70 6.16
CA ALA A 86 18.81 22.40 6.80
C ALA A 86 18.92 22.56 8.33
N GLY A 87 18.07 21.88 9.08
CA GLY A 87 18.05 21.92 10.54
C GLY A 87 17.18 20.80 11.14
N LEU A 88 17.35 20.54 12.44
CA LEU A 88 16.56 19.56 13.19
C LEU A 88 15.24 20.21 13.65
N ILE A 89 14.13 19.47 13.61
CA ILE A 89 12.88 19.93 14.23
C ILE A 89 13.05 19.82 15.75
N ALA A 90 13.14 20.95 16.43
CA ALA A 90 13.30 21.00 17.88
C ALA A 90 11.95 20.85 18.61
N GLU A 91 10.88 21.47 18.09
CA GLU A 91 9.57 21.48 18.75
C GLU A 91 8.44 21.81 17.76
N TRP A 92 7.28 21.17 17.97
CA TRP A 92 6.04 21.42 17.22
C TRP A 92 5.10 22.30 18.05
N TYR A 93 4.61 23.41 17.49
CA TYR A 93 3.68 24.32 18.19
C TYR A 93 2.22 24.08 17.85
N VAL A 94 1.94 23.37 16.75
CA VAL A 94 0.60 23.26 16.17
C VAL A 94 0.32 21.82 15.78
N ALA A 95 -0.89 21.34 16.09
CA ALA A 95 -1.38 20.02 15.72
C ALA A 95 -2.20 20.06 14.42
N GLU A 96 -2.32 18.92 13.74
CA GLU A 96 -3.07 18.82 12.48
C GLU A 96 -4.56 19.14 12.69
N GLY A 97 -5.13 19.98 11.81
CA GLY A 97 -6.52 20.45 11.90
C GLY A 97 -6.72 21.70 12.77
N GLN A 98 -5.67 22.22 13.41
CA GLN A 98 -5.75 23.44 14.19
C GLN A 98 -5.77 24.68 13.29
N PHE A 99 -6.71 25.59 13.55
CA PHE A 99 -6.84 26.84 12.79
C PHE A 99 -5.68 27.78 13.15
N VAL A 100 -4.89 28.20 12.16
CA VAL A 100 -3.74 29.11 12.35
C VAL A 100 -3.96 30.43 11.62
N THR A 101 -3.41 31.51 12.20
CA THR A 101 -3.47 32.85 11.62
C THR A 101 -2.11 33.25 11.04
N LYS A 102 -2.09 34.24 10.15
CA LYS A 102 -0.84 34.69 9.52
C LYS A 102 0.12 35.22 10.60
N GLY A 103 1.29 34.59 10.70
CA GLY A 103 2.32 34.93 11.70
C GLY A 103 2.41 33.95 12.88
N THR A 104 1.54 32.95 12.97
CA THR A 104 1.67 31.90 13.98
C THR A 104 2.86 30.98 13.66
N PRO A 105 3.82 30.77 14.59
CA PRO A 105 4.90 29.83 14.39
C PRO A 105 4.37 28.39 14.43
N LEU A 106 4.71 27.60 13.42
CA LEU A 106 4.24 26.21 13.29
C LEU A 106 5.23 25.23 13.93
N VAL A 107 6.52 25.45 13.70
CA VAL A 107 7.62 24.57 14.09
C VAL A 107 8.84 25.41 14.48
N ARG A 108 9.57 25.02 15.52
CA ARG A 108 10.92 25.52 15.80
C ARG A 108 11.94 24.60 15.15
N ILE A 109 12.65 25.10 14.15
CA ILE A 109 13.80 24.40 13.55
C ILE A 109 15.05 24.92 14.25
N SER A 110 15.85 24.04 14.85
CA SER A 110 17.19 24.37 15.32
C SER A 110 18.19 24.12 14.20
N GLU A 111 18.99 25.14 13.87
CA GLU A 111 20.08 25.00 12.91
C GLU A 111 21.18 24.16 13.56
N VAL A 112 21.15 22.86 13.31
CA VAL A 112 22.23 21.98 13.68
C VAL A 112 23.08 21.80 12.43
N LYS A 113 24.09 22.65 12.23
CA LYS A 113 25.11 22.33 11.21
C LYS A 113 25.74 21.02 11.62
N GLU A 114 25.75 20.01 10.76
CA GLU A 114 26.28 18.67 11.03
C GLU A 114 27.68 18.71 11.67
N LYS A 115 28.50 19.73 11.35
CA LYS A 115 29.83 19.92 11.96
C LYS A 115 29.83 20.07 13.49
N PHE A 116 28.71 20.51 14.08
CA PHE A 116 28.58 20.69 15.54
C PHE A 116 27.96 19.46 16.24
N LEU A 117 27.57 18.44 15.47
CA LEU A 117 27.13 17.14 15.98
C LEU A 117 28.27 16.15 16.15
N ASP A 118 29.48 16.49 15.70
CA ASP A 118 30.66 15.66 15.90
C ASP A 118 31.18 15.88 17.34
N PRO A 119 31.11 14.87 18.23
CA PRO A 119 31.63 15.00 19.59
C PRO A 119 33.12 15.33 19.60
N GLU A 120 33.85 15.00 18.54
CA GLU A 120 35.26 15.29 18.36
C GLU A 120 35.53 16.64 17.66
N PHE A 121 34.51 17.47 17.42
CA PHE A 121 34.70 18.78 16.76
C PHE A 121 35.62 19.71 17.55
N VAL A 122 35.43 19.78 18.87
CA VAL A 122 36.24 20.62 19.76
C VAL A 122 37.72 20.20 19.77
N PRO A 123 38.08 18.91 19.99
CA PRO A 123 39.47 18.49 19.94
C PRO A 123 40.12 18.66 18.56
N ARG A 124 39.43 18.33 17.46
CA ARG A 124 39.98 18.55 16.11
C ARG A 124 40.18 20.02 15.77
N LEU A 125 39.29 20.90 16.24
CA LEU A 125 39.46 22.33 16.07
C LEU A 125 40.69 22.84 16.84
N ALA A 126 40.92 22.34 18.05
CA ALA A 126 42.11 22.65 18.83
C ALA A 126 43.39 22.18 18.10
N GLU A 127 43.39 20.97 17.54
CA GLU A 127 44.50 20.47 16.72
C GLU A 127 44.75 21.34 15.47
N GLN A 128 43.68 21.76 14.77
CA GLN A 128 43.81 22.66 13.63
C GLN A 128 44.39 24.02 14.01
N VAL A 129 43.97 24.59 15.14
CA VAL A 129 44.52 25.85 15.66
C VAL A 129 45.98 25.68 16.01
N ALA A 130 46.34 24.63 16.77
CA ALA A 130 47.73 24.34 17.13
C ALA A 130 48.63 24.15 15.90
N GLY A 131 48.14 23.44 14.87
CA GLY A 131 48.83 23.25 13.60
C GLY A 131 49.05 24.56 12.85
N LYS A 132 48.04 25.45 12.82
CA LYS A 132 48.16 26.78 12.20
C LYS A 132 49.13 27.69 12.95
N GLU A 133 49.13 27.63 14.28
CA GLU A 133 50.11 28.36 15.09
C GLU A 133 51.54 27.85 14.85
N ALA A 134 51.73 26.53 14.74
CA ALA A 134 53.02 25.94 14.40
C ALA A 134 53.50 26.40 13.01
N ALA A 135 52.61 26.40 12.01
CA ALA A 135 52.91 26.90 10.68
C ALA A 135 53.27 28.40 10.68
N LEU A 136 52.62 29.22 11.52
CA LEU A 136 52.96 30.63 11.69
C LEU A 136 54.34 30.82 12.32
N ARG A 137 54.69 30.02 13.34
CA ARG A 137 56.03 30.04 13.95
C ARG A 137 57.11 29.68 12.94
N GLU A 138 56.91 28.62 12.16
CA GLU A 138 57.79 28.21 11.06
C GLU A 138 58.00 29.34 10.05
N LYS A 139 56.91 29.99 9.61
CA LYS A 139 57.01 31.14 8.70
C LYS A 139 57.81 32.29 9.28
N ARG A 140 57.63 32.62 10.56
CA ARG A 140 58.43 33.66 11.23
C ARG A 140 59.91 33.28 11.32
N ASN A 141 60.22 32.04 11.69
CA ASN A 141 61.59 31.54 11.71
C ASN A 141 62.23 31.64 10.33
N LYS A 142 61.47 31.36 9.27
CA LYS A 142 61.94 31.48 7.89
C LYS A 142 62.21 32.92 7.49
N VAL A 143 61.40 33.89 7.93
CA VAL A 143 61.68 35.32 7.74
C VAL A 143 63.00 35.70 8.41
N VAL A 144 63.21 35.31 9.67
CA VAL A 144 64.46 35.60 10.39
C VAL A 144 65.68 34.95 9.71
N ALA A 145 65.54 33.72 9.23
CA ALA A 145 66.60 33.04 8.49
C ALA A 145 66.92 33.75 7.17
N LEU A 146 65.91 34.27 6.46
CA LEU A 146 66.11 35.04 5.23
C LEU A 146 66.76 36.40 5.51
N ASP A 147 66.37 37.10 6.59
CA ASP A 147 67.00 38.36 7.00
C ASP A 147 68.49 38.15 7.32
N SER A 148 68.84 37.07 8.01
CA SER A 148 70.25 36.77 8.30
C SER A 148 71.05 36.40 7.04
N LEU A 149 70.41 35.75 6.06
CA LEU A 149 71.00 35.49 4.74
C LEU A 149 71.28 36.79 3.99
N ILE A 150 70.30 37.73 3.95
CA ILE A 150 70.46 39.04 3.31
C ILE A 150 71.62 39.80 3.96
N ALA A 151 71.65 39.89 5.30
CA ALA A 151 72.71 40.57 6.02
C ALA A 151 74.11 39.94 5.82
N ALA A 152 74.18 38.62 5.55
CA ALA A 152 75.43 37.96 5.19
C ALA A 152 75.88 38.28 3.76
N LEU A 153 74.94 38.33 2.81
CA LEU A 153 75.20 38.72 1.43
C LEU A 153 75.66 40.18 1.31
N GLU A 154 75.01 41.11 2.03
CA GLU A 154 75.41 42.53 2.06
C GLU A 154 76.83 42.72 2.59
N ARG A 155 77.18 42.02 3.69
CA ARG A 155 78.55 42.04 4.22
C ARG A 155 79.57 41.47 3.25
N GLY A 156 79.21 40.43 2.49
CA GLY A 156 80.08 39.82 1.48
C GLY A 156 80.31 40.71 0.24
N GLN A 157 79.40 41.63 -0.08
CA GLN A 157 79.54 42.59 -1.19
C GLN A 157 80.31 43.86 -0.81
N ALA A 158 80.56 44.10 0.48
CA ALA A 158 81.34 45.24 0.99
C ALA A 158 82.85 44.96 1.06
N PHE A 159 83.30 43.77 0.64
CA PHE A 159 84.69 43.38 0.41
C PHE A 159 84.97 43.30 -1.09
#